data_AF-A0A7J9T3V1-F1
#
_entry.id   AF-A0A7J9T3V1-F1
#
_cell.length_a   1.000
_cell.length_b   1.000
_cell.length_c   1.000
_cell.angle_alpha   90.00
_cell.angle_beta   90.00
_cell.angle_gamma   90.00
#
_symmetry.space_group_name_H-M   'P 1'
#
loop_
_entity.id
_entity.type
_entity.pdbx_description
1 polymer ?
#
loop_
_entity_poly.entity_id
_entity_poly.type
_entity_poly.pdbx_seq_one_letter_code
_entity_poly.pdbx_strand_id
1 'polypeptide(L)'
;MGTLILEIPDDIADAIRLPLKEVDRELHKELALALYQRGVLSSGKACSLAGMTRWEFEDFLALHRVRRHYTDENLKEDINYARSHV
;
A
#
# COMPACT_ATOMS: atom_id res chain seq x y z
N MET A 1 4.97 -21.22 -1.93
CA MET A 1 4.31 -19.93 -1.59
C MET A 1 3.21 -20.24 -0.60
N GLY A 2 3.15 -19.53 0.53
CA GLY A 2 2.11 -19.73 1.55
C GLY A 2 0.98 -18.72 1.37
N THR A 3 -0.25 -19.15 1.61
CA THR A 3 -1.43 -18.28 1.66
C THR A 3 -1.79 -18.05 3.11
N LEU A 4 -2.01 -16.79 3.49
CA LEU A 4 -2.58 -16.42 4.79
C LEU A 4 -4.06 -16.12 4.58
N ILE A 5 -4.92 -16.67 5.43
CA ILE A 5 -6.37 -16.45 5.40
C ILE A 5 -6.72 -15.45 6.50
N LEU A 6 -7.43 -14.38 6.13
CA LEU A 6 -8.03 -13.44 7.08
C LEU A 6 -9.52 -13.77 7.18
N GLU A 7 -9.95 -14.25 8.35
CA GLU A 7 -11.36 -14.52 8.61
C GLU A 7 -12.07 -13.23 9.02
N ILE A 8 -13.20 -12.94 8.38
CA ILE A 8 -14.07 -11.80 8.68
C ILE A 8 -15.44 -12.39 9.04
N PRO A 9 -16.01 -12.02 10.20
CA PRO A 9 -17.36 -12.46 10.57
C PRO A 9 -18.40 -12.06 9.52
N ASP A 10 -19.39 -12.93 9.29
CA ASP A 10 -20.42 -12.73 8.26
C ASP A 10 -21.21 -11.42 8.45
N ASP A 11 -21.52 -11.04 9.69
CA ASP A 11 -22.23 -9.80 10.01
C ASP A 11 -21.42 -8.55 9.62
N ILE A 12 -20.09 -8.62 9.75
CA ILE A 12 -19.18 -7.56 9.29
C ILE A 12 -19.05 -7.58 7.77
N ALA A 13 -18.92 -8.76 7.17
CA ALA A 13 -18.83 -8.91 5.72
C ALA A 13 -20.08 -8.36 5.02
N ASP A 14 -21.27 -8.63 5.56
CA ASP A 14 -22.56 -8.11 5.08
C ASP A 14 -22.68 -6.58 5.27
N ALA A 15 -22.02 -6.03 6.28
CA ALA A 15 -21.98 -4.59 6.51
C ALA A 15 -21.05 -3.84 5.53
N ILE A 16 -20.13 -4.54 4.84
CA ILE A 16 -19.27 -3.94 3.82
C ILE A 16 -20.13 -3.63 2.59
N ARG A 17 -20.42 -2.34 2.39
CA ARG A 17 -21.21 -1.84 1.25
C ARG A 17 -20.40 -1.75 -0.04
N LEU A 18 -19.73 -2.83 -0.42
CA LEU A 18 -18.99 -2.95 -1.67
C LEU A 18 -19.56 -4.10 -2.51
N PRO A 19 -19.51 -4.00 -3.85
CA PRO A 19 -19.88 -5.12 -4.71
C PRO A 19 -19.01 -6.35 -4.39
N LEU A 20 -19.62 -7.53 -4.19
CA LEU A 20 -18.91 -8.78 -3.85
C LEU A 20 -17.72 -9.11 -4.77
N LYS A 21 -17.81 -8.71 -6.04
CA LYS A 21 -16.74 -8.91 -7.04
C LYS A 21 -15.50 -8.03 -6.81
N GLU A 22 -15.64 -6.97 -6.03
CA GLU A 22 -14.61 -5.97 -5.79
C GLU A 22 -14.14 -5.93 -4.33
N VAL A 23 -14.92 -6.49 -3.40
CA VAL A 23 -14.62 -6.51 -1.95
C VAL A 23 -13.21 -7.01 -1.68
N ASP A 24 -12.80 -8.15 -2.27
CA ASP A 24 -11.46 -8.70 -2.05
C ASP A 24 -10.36 -7.71 -2.47
N ARG A 25 -10.50 -7.11 -3.66
CA ARG A 25 -9.52 -6.15 -4.18
C ARG A 25 -9.45 -4.89 -3.31
N GLU A 26 -10.60 -4.34 -2.91
CA GLU A 26 -10.62 -3.13 -2.07
C GLU A 26 -10.09 -3.42 -0.65
N LEU A 27 -10.40 -4.57 -0.07
CA LEU A 27 -9.84 -4.98 1.23
C LEU A 27 -8.32 -5.12 1.18
N HIS A 28 -7.77 -5.68 0.09
CA HIS A 28 -6.33 -5.74 -0.11
C HIS A 28 -5.67 -4.35 -0.18
N LYS A 29 -6.31 -3.38 -0.85
CA LYS A 29 -5.83 -2.00 -0.90
C LYS A 29 -5.87 -1.33 0.47
N GLU A 30 -6.97 -1.45 1.20
CA GLU A 30 -7.13 -0.87 2.54
C GLU A 30 -6.14 -1.50 3.54
N LEU A 31 -5.94 -2.82 3.46
CA LEU A 31 -4.94 -3.51 4.28
C LEU A 31 -3.52 -3.04 3.95
N ALA A 32 -3.19 -2.93 2.66
CA ALA A 32 -1.89 -2.42 2.22
C ALA A 32 -1.65 -0.98 2.71
N LEU A 33 -2.67 -0.12 2.62
CA LEU A 33 -2.62 1.25 3.11
C LEU A 33 -2.32 1.30 4.61
N ALA A 34 -3.10 0.57 5.40
CA ALA A 34 -2.97 0.55 6.86
C ALA A 34 -1.61 0.02 7.31
N LEU A 35 -1.11 -1.04 6.66
CA LEU A 35 0.20 -1.62 6.98
C LEU A 35 1.37 -0.72 6.55
N TYR A 36 1.24 -0.01 5.42
CA TYR A 36 2.21 1.00 4.99
C TYR A 36 2.26 2.16 5.97
N GLN A 37 1.10 2.76 6.30
CA GLN A 37 0.99 3.87 7.25
C GLN A 37 1.62 3.55 8.61
N ARG A 38 1.48 2.31 9.08
CA ARG A 38 2.06 1.83 10.36
C ARG A 38 3.56 1.50 10.26
N GLY A 39 4.16 1.60 9.07
CA GLY A 39 5.56 1.23 8.83
C GLY A 39 5.82 -0.27 8.85
N VAL A 40 4.77 -1.11 8.84
CA VAL A 40 4.89 -2.58 8.85
C VAL A 40 5.29 -3.09 7.48
N LEU A 41 4.76 -2.48 6.41
CA LEU A 41 5.16 -2.79 5.04
C LEU A 41 5.94 -1.63 4.43
N SER A 42 6.97 -1.98 3.65
CA SER A 42 7.60 -1.04 2.73
C SER A 42 6.64 -0.68 1.59
N SER A 43 6.85 0.47 0.94
CA SER A 43 6.04 0.90 -0.21
C SER A 43 5.95 -0.18 -1.30
N GLY A 44 7.06 -0.84 -1.64
CA GLY A 44 7.05 -1.92 -2.64
C GLY A 44 6.21 -3.14 -2.26
N LYS A 45 6.22 -3.53 -0.98
CA LYS A 45 5.40 -4.66 -0.50
C LYS A 45 3.93 -4.30 -0.36
N ALA A 46 3.62 -3.07 0.08
CA ALA A 46 2.26 -2.56 0.12
C ALA A 46 1.66 -2.43 -1.29
N CYS A 47 2.43 -1.89 -2.23
CA CYS A 47 2.10 -1.85 -3.67
C CYS A 47 1.80 -3.26 -4.22
N SER A 48 2.64 -4.25 -3.89
CA SER A 48 2.43 -5.65 -4.30
C SER A 48 1.14 -6.23 -3.70
N LEU A 49 0.86 -5.96 -2.42
CA LEU A 49 -0.34 -6.43 -1.73
C LEU A 49 -1.61 -5.78 -2.30
N ALA A 50 -1.56 -4.49 -2.64
CA ALA A 50 -2.66 -3.75 -3.24
C ALA A 50 -2.94 -4.16 -4.71
N GLY A 51 -2.05 -4.96 -5.33
CA GLY A 51 -2.16 -5.32 -6.74
C GLY A 51 -2.00 -4.12 -7.68
N MET A 52 -1.25 -3.10 -7.25
CA MET A 52 -1.06 -1.85 -7.98
C MET A 52 0.34 -1.76 -8.56
N THR A 53 0.51 -0.96 -9.60
CA THR A 53 1.81 -0.43 -9.99
C THR A 53 2.29 0.61 -8.97
N ARG A 54 3.59 0.92 -9.00
CA ARG A 54 4.16 1.93 -8.11
C ARG A 54 3.46 3.28 -8.28
N TRP A 55 3.15 3.69 -9.51
CA TRP A 55 2.48 4.97 -9.78
C TRP A 55 1.06 5.00 -9.24
N GLU A 56 0.27 3.95 -9.46
CA GLU A 56 -1.09 3.85 -8.92
C GLU A 56 -1.10 3.85 -7.39
N PHE A 57 -0.13 3.17 -6.76
CA PHE A 57 -0.03 3.17 -5.31
C PHE A 57 0.32 4.56 -4.76
N GLU A 58 1.15 5.32 -5.46
CA GLU A 58 1.47 6.69 -5.07
C GLU A 58 0.27 7.65 -5.18
N ASP A 59 -0.52 7.53 -6.24
CA ASP A 59 -1.78 8.27 -6.38
C ASP A 59 -2.79 7.87 -5.30
N PHE A 60 -2.84 6.57 -4.99
CA PHE A 60 -3.67 6.04 -3.91
C PHE A 60 -3.29 6.60 -2.53
N LEU A 61 -1.99 6.70 -2.21
CA LEU A 61 -1.51 7.36 -0.99
C LEU A 61 -1.90 8.84 -0.96
N ALA A 62 -1.79 9.55 -2.08
CA ALA A 62 -2.16 10.96 -2.19
C ALA A 62 -3.66 11.17 -1.94
N LEU A 63 -4.51 10.34 -2.53
CA LEU A 63 -5.96 10.37 -2.32
C LEU A 63 -6.33 10.18 -0.85
N HIS A 64 -5.63 9.27 -0.15
CA HIS A 64 -5.85 8.98 1.26
C HIS A 64 -5.05 9.87 2.22
N ARG A 65 -4.37 10.90 1.69
CA ARG A 65 -3.55 11.86 2.45
C ARG A 65 -2.50 11.20 3.34
N VAL A 66 -1.94 10.09 2.88
CA VAL A 66 -0.88 9.37 3.57
C VAL A 66 0.45 9.99 3.21
N ARG A 67 1.18 10.45 4.22
CA ARG A 67 2.54 10.96 4.01
C ARG A 67 3.45 9.81 3.62
N ARG A 68 4.22 10.00 2.55
CA ARG A 68 5.28 9.05 2.19
C ARG A 68 6.31 8.98 3.31
N HIS A 69 6.82 7.78 3.55
CA HIS A 69 7.99 7.55 4.40
C HIS A 69 9.28 7.93 3.65
N TYR A 70 9.29 9.11 3.02
CA TYR A 70 10.45 9.66 2.35
C TYR A 70 11.20 10.55 3.35
N THR A 71 12.43 10.18 3.68
CA THR A 71 13.25 10.87 4.68
C THR A 71 14.33 11.73 4.03
N ASP A 72 14.94 12.61 4.81
CA ASP A 72 16.09 13.40 4.38
C ASP A 72 17.27 12.52 3.95
N GLU A 73 17.43 11.35 4.57
CA GLU A 73 18.42 10.34 4.15
C GLU A 73 18.12 9.80 2.75
N ASN A 74 16.86 9.49 2.42
CA ASN A 74 16.50 9.07 1.06
C ASN A 74 16.79 10.16 0.03
N LEU A 75 16.53 11.43 0.38
CA LEU A 75 16.88 12.57 -0.48
C LEU A 75 18.39 12.68 -0.72
N LYS A 76 19.21 12.51 0.33
CA LYS A 76 20.67 12.53 0.20
C LYS A 76 21.16 11.40 -0.70
N GLU A 77 20.62 10.19 -0.54
CA GLU A 77 20.95 9.03 -1.38
C GLU A 77 20.61 9.31 -2.86
N ASP A 78 19.43 9.85 -3.14
CA ASP A 78 19.01 10.19 -4.50
C ASP A 78 19.93 11.25 -5.15
N ILE A 79 20.29 12.30 -4.40
CA ILE A 79 21.23 13.34 -4.88
C ILE A 79 22.61 12.74 -5.16
N ASN A 80 23.11 11.87 -4.28
CA ASN A 80 24.42 11.22 -4.46
C ASN A 80 24.42 10.32 -5.69
N TYR A 81 23.36 9.51 -5.87
CA TYR A 81 23.19 8.66 -7.04
C TYR A 81 23.14 9.47 -8.35
N ALA A 82 22.39 10.57 -8.36
CA ALA A 82 22.29 11.46 -9.51
C ALA A 82 23.64 12.09 -9.87
N ARG A 83 24.46 12.46 -8.88
CA ARG A 83 25.79 13.04 -9.08
C ARG A 83 26.86 12.04 -9.49
N SER A 84 26.70 10.76 -9.17
CA SER A 84 27.70 9.72 -9.50
C SER A 84 27.58 9.17 -10.92
N HIS A 85 26.53 9.55 -11.66
CA HIS A 85 26.26 9.11 -13.03
C HIS A 85 26.25 10.29 -14.02
N VAL A 86 27.00 11.35 -13.71
CA VAL A 86 27.31 12.49 -14.60
C VAL A 86 28.78 12.45 -14.98
#